data_AF-A0A446C3Z1-F1
#
_entry.id   AF-A0A446C3Z1-F1
#
_cell.length_a   1.000
_cell.length_b   1.000
_cell.length_c   1.000
_cell.angle_alpha   90.00
_cell.angle_beta   90.00
_cell.angle_gamma   90.00
#
_symmetry.space_group_name_H-M   'P 1'
#
loop_
_entity.id
_entity.type
_entity.pdbx_description
1 polymer ?
#
loop_
_entity_poly.entity_id
_entity_poly.type
_entity_poly.pdbx_seq_one_letter_code
_entity_poly.pdbx_strand_id
1 'polypeptide(L)' 'MGEYVEWLGDHYNWQIKTDPVVSWKKRHRSLQKEKDSDAALKKYCDFMKQTETFREALNGSVLQLDGYIQEQIDRARGK' A
#
# COMPACT_ATOMS: atom_id res chain seq x y z
N MET A 1 19.39 -2.73 1.87
CA MET A 1 18.49 -1.64 2.36
C MET A 1 19.05 -1.21 3.71
N GLY A 2 18.46 -0.26 4.46
CA GLY A 2 18.97 0.05 5.80
C GLY A 2 18.82 -1.15 6.74
N GLU A 3 19.76 -1.34 7.67
CA GLU A 3 19.84 -2.47 8.62
C GLU A 3 18.51 -2.73 9.37
N TYR A 4 17.79 -1.65 9.71
CA TYR A 4 16.49 -1.72 10.37
C TYR A 4 15.36 -2.27 9.49
N VAL A 5 15.40 -2.02 8.19
CA VAL A 5 14.42 -2.54 7.22
C VAL A 5 14.59 -4.05 7.04
N GLU A 6 15.84 -4.51 7.02
CA GLU A 6 16.17 -5.93 6.95
C GLU A 6 15.76 -6.64 8.24
N TRP A 7 16.04 -6.06 9.40
CA TRP A 7 15.58 -6.59 10.69
C TRP A 7 14.05 -6.71 10.77
N LEU A 8 13.31 -5.67 10.35
CA LEU A 8 11.84 -5.73 10.28
C LEU A 8 11.35 -6.79 9.29
N GLY A 9 12.04 -6.96 8.15
CA GLY A 9 11.73 -8.01 7.18
C GLY A 9 11.73 -9.40 7.81
N ASP A 10 12.74 -9.68 8.64
CA ASP A 10 12.98 -11.00 9.23
C ASP A 10 12.20 -11.26 10.54
N HIS A 11 11.92 -10.22 11.34
CA HIS A 11 11.41 -10.37 12.72
C HIS A 11 9.96 -9.89 12.90
N TYR A 12 9.43 -9.09 11.98
CA TYR A 12 8.05 -8.61 12.08
C TYR A 12 7.06 -9.69 11.60
N ASN A 13 6.02 -9.96 12.39
CA ASN A 13 4.98 -10.92 12.00
C ASN A 13 4.03 -10.31 10.96
N TRP A 14 4.44 -10.35 9.70
CA TRP A 14 3.66 -9.86 8.58
C TRP A 14 2.34 -10.62 8.47
N GLN A 15 1.23 -9.90 8.64
CA GLN A 15 -0.13 -10.43 8.46
C GLN A 15 -0.35 -10.91 7.02
N ILE A 16 0.34 -10.31 6.05
CA ILE A 16 0.30 -10.68 4.63
C ILE A 16 1.66 -11.27 4.26
N LYS A 17 1.70 -12.59 4.07
CA LYS A 17 2.94 -13.36 3.82
C LYS A 17 3.45 -13.30 2.38
N THR A 18 2.72 -12.64 1.47
CA THR A 18 3.03 -12.64 0.04
C THR A 18 2.90 -11.24 -0.50
N ASP A 19 3.93 -10.78 -1.20
CA ASP A 19 3.96 -9.46 -1.82
C ASP A 19 2.78 -9.30 -2.81
N PRO A 20 1.79 -8.43 -2.51
CA PRO A 20 0.64 -8.23 -3.38
C PRO A 20 1.02 -7.52 -4.69
N VAL A 21 2.14 -6.79 -4.74
CA VAL A 21 2.57 -5.98 -5.89
C VAL A 21 2.80 -6.83 -7.13
N VAL A 22 3.33 -8.04 -6.98
CA VAL A 22 3.53 -8.97 -8.12
C VAL A 22 2.19 -9.29 -8.79
N SER A 23 1.15 -9.56 -8.01
CA SER A 23 -0.19 -9.85 -8.53
C SER A 23 -0.82 -8.63 -9.20
N TRP A 24 -0.63 -7.44 -8.63
CA TRP A 24 -1.14 -6.19 -9.20
C TRP A 24 -0.46 -5.85 -10.53
N LYS A 25 0.86 -6.04 -10.64
CA LYS A 25 1.59 -5.90 -11.91
C LYS A 25 1.03 -6.83 -12.99
N LYS A 26 0.66 -8.06 -12.66
CA LYS A 26 -0.01 -8.98 -13.60
C LYS A 26 -1.38 -8.45 -14.03
N ARG A 27 -2.19 -7.94 -13.10
CA ARG A 27 -3.51 -7.34 -13.41
C ARG A 27 -3.37 -6.12 -14.31
N HIS A 28 -2.42 -5.23 -14.03
CA HIS A 28 -2.12 -4.07 -14.88
C HIS A 28 -1.75 -4.48 -16.31
N ARG A 29 -0.85 -5.46 -16.48
CA ARG A 29 -0.51 -5.99 -17.81
C ARG A 29 -1.71 -6.61 -18.54
N SER A 30 -2.61 -7.27 -17.81
CA SER A 30 -3.86 -7.83 -18.38
C SER A 30 -4.82 -6.73 -18.84
N LEU A 31 -4.91 -5.63 -18.09
CA LEU A 31 -5.69 -4.45 -18.47
C LEU A 31 -5.11 -3.77 -19.72
N GLN A 32 -3.79 -3.56 -19.77
CA GLN A 32 -3.11 -2.95 -20.92
C GLN A 32 -3.26 -3.72 -22.24
N LYS A 33 -3.48 -5.04 -22.16
CA LYS A 33 -3.66 -5.91 -23.33
C LYS A 33 -5.13 -6.06 -23.74
N GLU A 34 -6.06 -5.57 -22.92
CA GLU A 34 -7.49 -5.68 -23.20
C GLU A 34 -7.89 -4.72 -24.32
N LYS A 35 -8.61 -5.23 -25.31
CA LYS A 35 -9.06 -4.45 -26.48
C LYS A 35 -10.54 -4.09 -26.38
N ASP A 36 -11.30 -4.86 -25.62
CA ASP A 36 -12.71 -4.60 -25.36
C ASP A 36 -12.86 -3.53 -24.27
N SER A 37 -13.58 -2.44 -24.58
CA SER A 37 -13.71 -1.29 -23.68
C SER A 37 -14.44 -1.61 -22.38
N ASP A 38 -15.48 -2.45 -22.47
CA ASP A 38 -16.33 -2.76 -21.33
C ASP A 38 -15.62 -3.74 -20.39
N ALA A 39 -14.91 -4.73 -20.94
CA ALA A 39 -14.05 -5.62 -20.20
C ALA A 39 -12.88 -4.87 -19.54
N ALA A 40 -12.28 -3.89 -20.23
CA ALA A 40 -11.22 -3.06 -19.65
C ALA A 40 -11.74 -2.24 -18.47
N LEU A 41 -12.90 -1.58 -18.62
CA LEU A 41 -13.54 -0.84 -17.55
C LEU A 41 -13.87 -1.74 -16.35
N LYS A 42 -14.43 -2.92 -16.61
CA LYS A 42 -14.72 -3.90 -15.57
C LYS A 42 -13.46 -4.33 -14.81
N LYS A 43 -12.38 -4.69 -15.52
CA LYS A 43 -11.10 -5.08 -14.90
C LYS A 43 -10.54 -4.00 -13.98
N TYR A 44 -10.66 -2.73 -14.37
CA TYR A 44 -10.27 -1.59 -13.57
C TYR A 44 -11.15 -1.47 -12.32
N CYS A 45 -12.48 -1.42 -12.47
CA CYS A 45 -13.41 -1.32 -11.35
C CYS A 45 -13.22 -2.46 -10.33
N ASP A 46 -13.07 -3.69 -10.80
CA ASP A 46 -12.82 -4.86 -9.95
C ASP A 46 -11.46 -4.75 -9.21
N PHE A 47 -10.46 -4.09 -9.79
CA PHE A 47 -9.18 -3.82 -9.12
C PHE A 47 -9.31 -2.75 -8.04
N MET A 48 -10.01 -1.66 -8.36
CA MET A 48 -10.24 -0.57 -7.42
C MET A 48 -11.05 -1.04 -6.20
N LYS A 49 -12.05 -1.90 -6.41
CA LYS A 49 -12.82 -2.52 -5.35
C LYS A 49 -11.98 -3.49 -4.51
N GLN A 50 -11.20 -4.37 -5.14
CA GLN A 50 -10.34 -5.32 -4.39
C GLN A 50 -9.31 -4.59 -3.52
N THR A 51 -8.79 -3.45 -3.97
CA THR A 51 -7.72 -2.72 -3.29
C THR A 51 -8.22 -1.61 -2.37
N GLU A 52 -9.53 -1.42 -2.23
CA GLU A 52 -10.15 -0.35 -1.43
C GLU A 52 -9.67 -0.35 0.02
N THR A 53 -9.91 -1.44 0.76
CA THR A 53 -9.51 -1.56 2.17
C THR A 53 -8.01 -1.39 2.38
N PHE A 54 -7.19 -1.88 1.45
CA PHE A 54 -5.74 -1.68 1.51
C PHE A 54 -5.37 -0.20 1.35
N ARG A 55 -5.99 0.50 0.38
CA ARG A 55 -5.74 1.93 0.15
C ARG A 55 -6.21 2.77 1.33
N GLU A 56 -7.34 2.44 1.93
CA GLU A 56 -7.83 3.10 3.15
C GLU A 56 -6.87 2.92 4.33
N ALA A 57 -6.45 1.67 4.60
CA ALA A 57 -5.50 1.38 5.68
C ALA A 57 -4.15 2.07 5.47
N LEU A 58 -3.65 2.10 4.22
CA LEU A 58 -2.42 2.81 3.87
C LEU A 58 -2.57 4.32 4.13
N ASN A 59 -3.66 4.92 3.66
CA ASN A 59 -3.91 6.35 3.86
C ASN A 59 -4.03 6.70 5.36
N GLY A 60 -4.72 5.87 6.14
CA GLY A 60 -4.80 6.01 7.59
C GLY A 60 -3.44 5.91 8.28
N SER A 61 -2.61 4.97 7.85
CA SER A 61 -1.24 4.79 8.39
C SER A 61 -0.34 5.99 8.07
N VAL A 62 -0.47 6.57 6.86
CA VAL A 62 0.25 7.79 6.47
C VAL A 62 -0.16 8.97 7.35
N LEU A 63 -1.47 9.17 7.56
CA LEU A 63 -1.97 10.23 8.44
C LEU A 63 -1.49 10.07 9.89
N GLN A 64 -1.45 8.83 10.40
CA GLN A 64 -0.91 8.53 11.74
C GLN A 64 0.58 8.82 11.82
N LEU A 65 1.35 8.45 10.80
CA LEU A 65 2.79 8.75 10.73
C LEU A 65 3.04 10.25 10.73
N ASP A 66 2.31 11.02 9.92
CA ASP A 66 2.43 12.47 9.86
C ASP A 66 2.06 13.13 11.20
N GLY A 67 0.99 12.66 11.85
CA GLY A 67 0.62 13.09 13.20
C GLY A 67 1.73 12.81 14.21
N TYR A 68 2.31 11.61 14.17
CA TYR A 68 3.41 11.23 15.04
C TYR A 68 4.66 12.10 14.82
N ILE A 69 5.01 12.39 13.55
CA ILE A 69 6.11 13.30 13.22
C ILE A 69 5.87 14.69 13.82
N GLN A 70 4.64 15.21 13.69
CA GLN A 70 4.28 16.50 14.26
C GLN A 70 4.38 16.51 15.80
N GLU A 71 3.90 15.45 16.47
CA GLU A 71 4.07 15.30 17.91
C GLU A 71 5.54 15.27 18.33
N GLN A 72 6.41 14.57 17.59
CA GLN A 72 7.85 14.55 17.89
C GLN A 72 8.48 15.94 17.72
N ILE A 73 8.05 16.70 16.71
CA ILE A 73 8.49 18.09 16.50
C ILE A 73 8.06 18.97 17.67
N ASP A 74 6.82 18.86 18.13
CA ASP A 74 6.31 19.67 19.22
C ASP A 74 7.03 19.35 20.54
N ARG A 75 7.24 18.06 20.83
CA ARG A 75 8.07 17.62 21.98
C ARG A 75 9.49 18.17 21.91
N ALA A 76 10.12 18.13 20.73
CA ALA A 76 11.47 18.67 20.54
C ALA A 76 11.53 20.20 20.71
N ARG A 77 10.41 20.89 20.47
CA ARG A 77 10.24 22.34 20.73
C ARG A 77 9.87 22.65 22.18
N GLY A 78 9.72 21.64 23.04
CA GLY A 78 9.34 21.79 24.45
C GLY A 78 7.86 22.12 24.66
N LYS A 79 7.00 21.74 23.72
CA LYS A 79 5.54 21.83 23.83
C LYS A 79 4.93 20.46 24.12
#